data_AF-A0A6A7LX33-F1
#
_entry.id   AF-A0A6A7LX33-F1
#
_cell.length_a   1.000
_cell.length_b   1.000
_cell.length_c   1.000
_cell.angle_alpha   90.00
_cell.angle_beta   90.00
_cell.angle_gamma   90.00
#
_symmetry.space_group_name_H-M   'P 1'
#
loop_
_entity.id
_entity.type
_entity.pdbx_description
1 polymer ?
#
loop_
_entity_poly.entity_id
_entity_poly.type
_entity_poly.pdbx_seq_one_letter_code
_entity_poly.pdbx_strand_id
1 'polypeptide(L)'
;MKVLFLGAALCLVCSVAYAQTWQAQPRLMKERSVASCTDDGTERTMIVSGNKLTMKTVVSYDATIRADGTVDEIIRLPSGRRLRLTGNVQTRDLELTNEQYGCRYKLVVKQ
;
A
#
# COMPACT_ATOMS: atom_id res chain seq x y z
N MET A 1 -20.68 46.15 35.31
CA MET A 1 -19.61 45.14 35.35
C MET A 1 -19.57 44.40 34.02
N LYS A 2 -18.36 44.00 33.61
CA LYS A 2 -17.94 43.51 32.30
C LYS A 2 -18.56 42.17 31.87
N VAL A 3 -18.69 42.07 30.54
CA VAL A 3 -19.11 41.00 29.62
C VAL A 3 -18.30 39.71 29.79
N LEU A 4 -18.88 38.54 29.44
CA LEU A 4 -18.36 37.63 28.39
C LEU A 4 -19.23 36.37 28.18
N PHE A 5 -20.00 36.42 27.08
CA PHE A 5 -20.34 35.24 26.28
C PHE A 5 -19.04 34.60 25.78
N LEU A 6 -18.88 33.29 25.94
CA LEU A 6 -17.97 32.51 25.11
C LEU A 6 -18.65 31.19 24.77
N GLY A 7 -19.22 31.16 23.57
CA GLY A 7 -19.72 29.96 22.94
C GLY A 7 -18.58 28.98 22.71
N ALA A 8 -18.80 27.73 23.12
CA ALA A 8 -17.95 26.62 22.77
C ALA A 8 -18.10 26.34 21.26
N ALA A 9 -17.25 26.95 20.45
CA ALA A 9 -17.07 26.58 19.05
C ALA A 9 -16.35 25.23 19.01
N LEU A 10 -17.13 24.16 18.92
CA LEU A 10 -16.68 22.80 18.64
C LEU A 10 -16.12 22.79 17.21
N CYS A 11 -14.84 23.11 17.03
CA CYS A 11 -14.13 22.89 15.77
C CYS A 11 -13.97 21.38 15.54
N LEU A 12 -15.03 20.75 15.01
CA LEU A 12 -14.95 19.46 14.33
C LEU A 12 -14.09 19.66 13.08
N VAL A 13 -12.79 19.45 13.23
CA VAL A 13 -11.88 19.31 12.10
C VAL A 13 -12.22 17.97 11.45
N CYS A 14 -13.21 17.96 10.57
CA CYS A 14 -13.42 16.85 9.66
C CYS A 14 -12.20 16.81 8.74
N SER A 15 -11.20 16.01 9.12
CA SER A 15 -10.09 15.66 8.24
C SER A 15 -10.69 14.96 7.03
N VAL A 16 -10.82 15.67 5.93
CA VAL A 16 -11.14 15.08 4.63
C VAL A 16 -10.02 14.09 4.35
N ALA A 17 -10.27 12.80 4.56
CA ALA A 17 -9.31 11.76 4.28
C ALA A 17 -9.13 11.70 2.76
N TYR A 18 -8.16 12.46 2.25
CA TYR A 18 -7.83 12.43 0.83
C TYR A 18 -7.36 11.03 0.47
N ALA A 19 -8.13 10.37 -0.38
CA ALA A 19 -7.73 9.08 -0.91
C ALA A 19 -6.61 9.30 -1.95
N GLN A 20 -5.39 8.88 -1.64
CA GLN A 20 -4.27 8.97 -2.59
C GLN A 20 -4.30 7.75 -3.51
N THR A 21 -4.24 7.96 -4.83
CA THR A 21 -4.19 6.88 -5.81
C THR A 21 -2.97 7.01 -6.71
N TRP A 22 -2.28 5.90 -6.99
CA TRP A 22 -1.19 5.85 -7.97
C TRP A 22 -1.09 4.47 -8.62
N GLN A 23 -0.46 4.43 -9.81
CA GLN A 23 -0.15 3.18 -10.49
C GLN A 23 1.24 2.69 -10.10
N ALA A 24 1.38 1.38 -9.93
CA ALA A 24 2.65 0.72 -9.67
C ALA A 24 2.81 -0.50 -10.57
N GLN A 25 4.03 -0.72 -11.05
CA GLN A 25 4.39 -1.90 -11.82
C GLN A 25 5.41 -2.73 -11.03
N PRO A 26 5.17 -4.03 -10.78
CA PRO A 26 6.20 -4.91 -10.25
C PRO A 26 7.37 -4.98 -11.22
N ARG A 27 8.58 -4.81 -10.68
CA ARG A 27 9.84 -5.03 -11.36
C ARG A 27 10.65 -6.06 -10.60
N LEU A 28 11.01 -7.14 -11.28
CA LEU A 28 11.82 -8.22 -10.71
C LEU A 28 13.16 -7.68 -10.18
N MET A 29 13.45 -7.99 -8.91
CA MET A 29 14.75 -7.73 -8.30
C MET A 29 15.66 -8.93 -8.55
N LYS A 30 16.32 -8.97 -9.71
CA LYS A 30 17.10 -10.14 -10.18
C LYS A 30 18.14 -10.62 -9.15
N GLU A 31 18.87 -9.70 -8.53
CA GLU A 31 19.92 -10.02 -7.54
C GLU A 31 19.38 -10.61 -6.23
N ARG A 32 18.09 -10.40 -5.94
CA ARG A 32 17.42 -10.87 -4.71
C ARG A 32 16.36 -11.94 -5.00
N SER A 33 16.33 -12.46 -6.22
CA SER A 33 15.37 -13.47 -6.68
C SER A 33 16.09 -14.71 -7.19
N VAL A 34 15.41 -15.86 -7.14
CA VAL A 34 15.93 -17.06 -7.82
C VAL A 34 15.91 -16.88 -9.34
N ALA A 35 16.82 -17.56 -10.05
CA ALA A 35 17.06 -17.34 -11.48
C ALA A 35 15.85 -17.66 -12.38
N SER A 36 14.92 -18.50 -11.93
CA SER A 36 13.70 -18.88 -12.67
C SER A 36 12.59 -17.82 -12.60
N CYS A 37 12.74 -16.78 -11.78
CA CYS A 37 11.73 -15.73 -11.68
C CYS A 37 11.73 -14.85 -12.92
N THR A 38 10.54 -14.54 -13.42
CA THR A 38 10.31 -13.61 -14.52
C THR A 38 9.62 -12.35 -14.03
N ASP A 39 9.73 -11.27 -14.81
CA ASP A 39 8.99 -10.05 -14.53
C ASP A 39 7.49 -10.30 -14.71
N ASP A 40 6.68 -9.85 -13.76
CA ASP A 40 5.22 -9.93 -13.84
C ASP A 40 4.68 -8.80 -14.73
N GLY A 41 5.26 -7.60 -14.62
CA GLY A 41 4.91 -6.44 -15.46
C GLY A 41 3.46 -5.95 -15.37
N THR A 42 2.57 -6.67 -14.68
CA THR A 42 1.16 -6.34 -14.54
C THR A 42 0.99 -5.08 -13.69
N GLU A 43 0.38 -4.04 -14.26
CA GLU A 43 0.09 -2.79 -13.55
C GLU A 43 -0.90 -3.03 -12.41
N ARG A 44 -0.67 -2.32 -11.29
CA ARG A 44 -1.51 -2.38 -10.10
C ARG A 44 -1.87 -0.99 -9.64
N THR A 45 -3.13 -0.77 -9.34
CA THR A 45 -3.59 0.50 -8.78
C THR A 45 -3.52 0.44 -7.27
N MET A 46 -2.75 1.35 -6.68
CA MET A 46 -2.62 1.51 -5.24
C MET A 46 -3.54 2.63 -4.79
N ILE A 47 -4.44 2.35 -3.84
CA ILE A 47 -5.38 3.31 -3.29
C ILE A 47 -5.17 3.36 -1.78
N VAL A 48 -4.85 4.52 -1.24
CA VAL A 48 -4.70 4.75 0.20
C VAL A 48 -5.87 5.56 0.70
N SER A 49 -6.55 5.09 1.73
CA SER A 49 -7.59 5.83 2.43
C SER A 49 -7.46 5.61 3.94
N GLY A 50 -7.12 6.66 4.68
CA GLY A 50 -6.80 6.56 6.11
C GLY A 50 -5.61 5.61 6.35
N ASN A 51 -5.82 4.60 7.19
CA ASN A 51 -4.83 3.56 7.51
C ASN A 51 -4.95 2.31 6.63
N LYS A 52 -5.60 2.41 5.48
CA LYS A 52 -5.85 1.28 4.59
C LYS A 52 -5.19 1.51 3.24
N LEU A 53 -4.42 0.53 2.78
CA LEU A 53 -3.93 0.40 1.42
C LEU A 53 -4.75 -0.67 0.69
N THR A 54 -5.33 -0.33 -0.44
CA THR A 54 -5.96 -1.28 -1.36
C THR A 54 -5.10 -1.38 -2.62
N MET A 55 -4.59 -2.58 -2.91
CA MET A 55 -3.93 -2.92 -4.17
C MET A 55 -4.94 -3.58 -5.10
N LYS A 56 -5.29 -2.91 -6.19
CA LYS A 56 -6.18 -3.45 -7.23
C LYS A 56 -5.39 -4.09 -8.36
N THR A 57 -5.81 -5.30 -8.70
CA THR A 57 -5.40 -6.06 -9.88
C THR A 57 -6.69 -6.55 -10.58
N VAL A 58 -6.75 -7.81 -11.02
CA VAL A 58 -8.01 -8.50 -11.35
C VAL A 58 -8.91 -8.61 -10.11
N VAL A 59 -8.30 -8.77 -8.93
CA VAL A 59 -8.97 -8.72 -7.63
C VAL A 59 -8.31 -7.66 -6.75
N SER A 60 -9.04 -7.21 -5.73
CA SER A 60 -8.56 -6.21 -4.77
C SER A 60 -8.03 -6.87 -3.51
N TYR A 61 -6.91 -6.35 -3.00
CA TYR A 61 -6.31 -6.80 -1.76
C TYR A 61 -6.09 -5.62 -0.83
N ASP A 62 -6.42 -5.82 0.43
CA ASP A 62 -6.29 -4.80 1.45
C ASP A 62 -5.12 -5.10 2.38
N ALA A 63 -4.44 -4.04 2.80
CA ALA A 63 -3.39 -4.06 3.80
C ALA A 63 -3.59 -2.92 4.80
N THR A 64 -3.29 -3.19 6.07
CA THR A 64 -3.31 -2.15 7.10
C THR A 64 -1.98 -1.41 7.12
N ILE A 65 -2.05 -0.09 6.97
CA ILE A 65 -0.93 0.83 7.08
C ILE A 65 -0.76 1.16 8.56
N ARG A 66 0.43 0.91 9.10
CA ARG A 66 0.81 1.30 10.46
C ARG A 66 0.96 2.82 10.55
N ALA A 67 1.02 3.33 11.78
CA ALA A 67 1.14 4.77 12.04
C ALA A 67 2.40 5.40 11.43
N ASP A 68 3.48 4.63 11.26
CA ASP A 68 4.74 5.04 10.62
C ASP A 68 4.71 4.95 9.07
N GLY A 69 3.56 4.62 8.49
CA GLY A 69 3.38 4.46 7.05
C GLY A 69 3.80 3.09 6.51
N THR A 70 4.24 2.16 7.36
CA THR A 70 4.69 0.84 6.92
C THR A 70 3.54 -0.15 6.74
N VAL A 71 3.74 -1.12 5.86
CA VAL A 71 2.89 -2.29 5.68
C VAL A 71 3.73 -3.56 5.76
N ASP A 72 3.15 -4.62 6.29
CA ASP A 72 3.70 -5.97 6.24
C ASP A 72 2.54 -6.96 6.32
N GLU A 73 2.07 -7.42 5.16
CA GLU A 73 0.84 -8.20 5.02
C GLU A 73 1.00 -9.38 4.09
N ILE A 74 0.29 -10.48 4.40
CA ILE A 74 0.25 -11.68 3.54
C ILE A 74 -1.03 -11.67 2.71
N ILE A 75 -0.86 -11.48 1.42
CA ILE A 75 -1.90 -11.53 0.40
C ILE A 75 -2.06 -12.98 -0.08
N ARG A 76 -3.27 -13.51 0.03
CA ARG A 76 -3.64 -14.82 -0.53
C ARG A 76 -4.25 -14.63 -1.91
N LEU A 77 -3.59 -15.17 -2.93
CA LEU A 77 -4.11 -15.17 -4.29
C LEU A 77 -5.19 -16.25 -4.46
N PRO A 78 -6.15 -16.10 -5.39
CA PRO A 78 -7.14 -17.14 -5.71
C PRO A 78 -6.52 -18.50 -6.07
N SER A 79 -5.30 -18.50 -6.60
CA SER A 79 -4.53 -19.72 -6.90
C SER A 79 -3.98 -20.44 -5.65
N GLY A 80 -4.26 -19.95 -4.43
CA GLY A 80 -3.73 -20.47 -3.17
C GLY A 80 -2.31 -19.98 -2.85
N ARG A 81 -1.63 -19.33 -3.82
CA ARG A 81 -0.30 -18.73 -3.63
C ARG A 81 -0.35 -17.59 -2.61
N ARG A 82 0.74 -17.41 -1.88
CA ARG A 82 0.92 -16.31 -0.92
C ARG A 82 1.94 -15.31 -1.46
N LEU A 83 1.60 -14.03 -1.38
CA LEU A 83 2.52 -12.93 -1.59
C LEU A 83 2.61 -12.13 -0.29
N ARG A 84 3.81 -11.70 0.08
CA ARG A 84 4.03 -10.79 1.19
C ARG A 84 4.25 -9.39 0.63
N LEU A 85 3.42 -8.43 1.04
CA LEU A 85 3.57 -7.02 0.72
C LEU A 85 4.24 -6.32 1.90
N THR A 86 5.41 -5.74 1.67
CA THR A 86 6.20 -5.05 2.69
C THR A 86 6.69 -3.70 2.20
N GLY A 87 6.89 -2.76 3.11
CA GLY A 87 7.58 -1.50 2.83
C GLY A 87 6.85 -0.30 3.43
N ASN A 88 7.09 0.88 2.89
CA ASN A 88 6.47 2.13 3.33
C ASN A 88 5.61 2.75 2.22
N VAL A 89 4.34 2.94 2.54
CA VAL A 89 3.31 3.44 1.62
C VAL A 89 3.45 4.94 1.38
N GLN A 90 3.88 5.70 2.39
CA GLN A 90 4.06 7.15 2.30
C GLN A 90 5.20 7.50 1.35
N THR A 91 6.31 6.76 1.41
CA THR A 91 7.46 6.92 0.49
C THR A 91 7.27 6.17 -0.84
N ARG A 92 6.20 5.36 -0.96
CA ARG A 92 5.92 4.45 -2.09
C ARG A 92 7.04 3.43 -2.32
N ASP A 93 7.86 3.17 -1.30
CA ASP A 93 8.84 2.10 -1.29
C ASP A 93 8.13 0.81 -0.87
N LEU A 94 7.69 0.01 -1.84
CA LEU A 94 6.99 -1.25 -1.57
C LEU A 94 7.63 -2.41 -2.33
N GLU A 95 7.62 -3.58 -1.70
CA GLU A 95 8.10 -4.85 -2.25
C GLU A 95 6.99 -5.90 -2.16
N LEU A 96 6.90 -6.75 -3.18
CA LEU A 96 6.13 -7.99 -3.17
C LEU A 96 7.10 -9.16 -3.18
N THR A 97 6.95 -10.05 -2.20
CA THR A 97 7.75 -11.27 -2.12
C THR A 97 6.85 -12.49 -2.26
N ASN A 98 7.19 -13.39 -3.18
CA ASN A 98 6.66 -14.74 -3.19
C ASN A 98 7.65 -15.66 -2.46
N GLU A 99 7.46 -15.83 -1.15
CA GLU A 99 8.39 -16.61 -0.31
C GLU A 99 8.46 -18.10 -0.74
N GLN A 100 7.36 -18.65 -1.28
CA GLN A 100 7.31 -20.04 -1.74
C GLN A 100 8.23 -20.30 -2.95
N TYR A 101 8.36 -19.31 -3.85
CA TYR A 101 9.15 -19.45 -5.08
C TYR A 101 10.43 -18.59 -5.07
N GLY A 102 10.68 -17.84 -4.01
CA GLY A 102 11.87 -16.98 -3.89
C GLY A 102 11.89 -15.79 -4.86
N CYS A 103 10.74 -15.38 -5.42
CA CYS A 103 10.67 -14.23 -6.33
C CYS A 103 10.40 -12.94 -5.55
N ARG A 104 11.19 -11.90 -5.81
CA ARG A 104 11.03 -10.58 -5.18
C ARG A 104 10.87 -9.50 -6.23
N TYR A 105 9.89 -8.62 -6.00
CA TYR A 105 9.54 -7.55 -6.91
C TYR A 105 9.50 -6.23 -6.18
N LYS A 106 10.12 -5.20 -6.76
CA LYS A 106 9.91 -3.81 -6.34
C LYS A 106 8.65 -3.29 -7.01
N LEU A 107 7.79 -2.58 -6.28
CA LEU A 107 6.67 -1.85 -6.87
C LEU A 107 7.15 -0.47 -7.30
N VAL A 108 7.43 -0.31 -8.60
CA VAL A 108 7.89 0.95 -9.16
C VAL A 108 6.69 1.80 -9.53
N VAL A 109 6.63 3.03 -9.01
CA VAL A 109 5.58 4.00 -9.35
C VAL A 109 5.68 4.35 -10.83
N LYS A 110 4.55 4.25 -11.54
CA LYS A 110 4.47 4.70 -12.91
C LYS A 110 4.06 6.18 -12.94
N GLN A 111 4.78 6.99 -13.71
CA GLN A 111 4.42 8.37 -14.01
C GLN A 111 3.36 8.41 -15.11
#